data_AF-A0AAQ3RE34-F1
#
_entry.id   AF-A0AAQ3RE34-F1
#
_cell.length_a   1.000
_cell.length_b   1.000
_cell.length_c   1.000
_cell.angle_alpha   90.00
_cell.angle_beta   90.00
_cell.angle_gamma   90.00
#
_symmetry.space_group_name_H-M   'P 1'
#
loop_
_entity.id
_entity.type
_entity.pdbx_description
1 polymer ?
#
loop_
_entity_poly.entity_id
_entity_poly.type
_entity_poly.pdbx_seq_one_letter_code
_entity_poly.pdbx_strand_id
1 'polypeptide(L)'
;MSLPSTFSSEEEVLPGRPLPPECNTELHTDYGGTAVRWGLTHHKDSAADCCQACLEQAKHAKESEKKCNIWVYCPSQYGCHSPDIYQHKYQECWLKYVRCKL
;
A
#
# COMPACT_ATOMS: atom_id res chain seq x y z
N MET A 1 39.63 -15.47 14.92
CA MET A 1 38.41 -14.63 15.04
C MET A 1 38.30 -13.78 13.78
N SER A 2 37.58 -14.25 12.76
CA SER A 2 37.13 -13.40 11.65
C SER A 2 35.85 -14.04 11.14
N LEU A 3 34.71 -13.49 11.55
CA LEU A 3 33.40 -13.91 11.06
C LEU A 3 33.24 -13.46 9.59
N PRO A 4 32.57 -14.25 8.74
CA PRO A 4 32.22 -13.83 7.40
C PRO A 4 30.95 -12.98 7.46
N SER A 5 31.01 -11.70 7.09
CA SER A 5 29.81 -10.88 6.93
C SER A 5 29.23 -11.09 5.54
N THR A 6 28.56 -12.23 5.33
CA THR A 6 27.49 -12.31 4.34
C THR A 6 26.31 -11.50 4.87
N PHE A 7 26.08 -10.30 4.34
CA PHE A 7 24.75 -9.71 4.35
C PHE A 7 24.46 -9.21 2.93
N SER A 8 24.07 -10.16 2.08
CA SER A 8 23.44 -9.86 0.80
C SER A 8 22.08 -9.23 1.10
N SER A 9 21.81 -8.08 0.48
CA SER A 9 20.50 -7.41 0.38
C SER A 9 19.73 -7.25 1.69
N GLU A 10 19.72 -6.02 2.20
CA GLU A 10 18.63 -5.50 3.02
C GLU A 10 17.34 -5.60 2.19
N GLU A 11 16.73 -6.79 2.21
CA GLU A 11 15.35 -7.00 1.82
C GLU A 11 14.55 -6.07 2.73
N GLU A 12 14.10 -4.94 2.19
CA GLU A 12 13.34 -3.95 2.93
C GLU A 12 12.04 -4.59 3.42
N VAL A 13 12.08 -5.10 4.66
CA VAL A 13 10.99 -5.83 5.28
C VAL A 13 9.85 -4.85 5.54
N LEU A 14 8.70 -5.07 4.90
CA LEU A 14 7.49 -4.32 5.19
C LEU A 14 7.07 -4.50 6.66
N PRO A 15 6.71 -3.42 7.37
CA PRO A 15 6.28 -3.52 8.75
C PRO A 15 4.93 -4.25 8.85
N GLY A 16 4.81 -5.14 9.85
CA GLY A 16 3.57 -5.82 10.22
C GLY A 16 3.51 -7.29 9.79
N ARG A 17 2.29 -7.78 9.57
CA ARG A 17 2.06 -9.18 9.16
C ARG A 17 2.51 -9.40 7.69
N PRO A 18 2.89 -10.63 7.33
CA PRO A 18 3.22 -10.96 5.93
C PRO A 18 2.06 -10.62 4.99
N LEU A 19 2.39 -10.17 3.79
CA LEU A 19 1.39 -9.88 2.77
C LEU A 19 0.74 -11.17 2.26
N PRO A 20 -0.59 -11.18 2.06
CA PRO A 20 -1.25 -12.24 1.31
C PRO A 20 -0.67 -12.36 -0.11
N PRO A 21 -0.58 -13.58 -0.68
CA PRO A 21 0.00 -13.81 -2.01
C PRO A 21 -0.68 -13.01 -3.13
N GLU A 22 -1.98 -12.73 -3.00
CA GLU A 22 -2.75 -11.94 -3.97
C GLU A 22 -2.39 -10.45 -4.01
N CYS A 23 -1.68 -9.95 -3.00
CA CYS A 23 -1.46 -8.51 -2.80
C CYS A 23 -0.30 -7.92 -3.61
N ASN A 24 0.54 -8.74 -4.26
CA ASN A 24 1.60 -8.38 -5.22
C ASN A 24 2.16 -6.96 -5.04
N THR A 25 2.82 -6.73 -3.91
CA THR A 25 3.32 -5.40 -3.56
C THR A 25 4.60 -5.08 -4.33
N GLU A 26 4.77 -3.81 -4.70
CA GLU A 26 6.03 -3.27 -5.18
C GLU A 26 6.47 -2.18 -4.21
N LEU A 27 7.70 -2.27 -3.72
CA LEU A 27 8.26 -1.30 -2.79
C LEU A 27 8.47 0.05 -3.48
N HIS A 28 8.45 1.13 -2.68
CA HIS A 28 8.70 2.50 -3.15
C HIS A 28 7.86 2.94 -4.35
N THR A 29 6.65 2.40 -4.48
CA THR A 29 5.79 2.65 -5.64
C THR A 29 4.47 3.28 -5.20
N ASP A 30 4.15 4.47 -5.74
CA ASP A 30 2.80 5.02 -5.71
C ASP A 30 2.12 4.81 -7.07
N TYR A 31 0.90 4.26 -7.02
CA TYR A 31 0.08 4.04 -8.18
C TYR A 31 -0.98 5.14 -8.33
N GLY A 32 -1.01 5.79 -9.48
CA GLY A 32 -2.11 6.70 -9.84
C GLY A 32 -3.44 5.95 -9.97
N GLY A 33 -4.56 6.61 -9.69
CA GLY A 33 -5.89 5.99 -9.80
C GLY A 33 -7.00 6.83 -9.18
N THR A 34 -8.25 6.40 -9.36
CA THR A 34 -9.39 7.02 -8.63
C THR A 34 -9.38 6.52 -7.19
N ALA A 35 -9.24 7.40 -6.20
CA ALA A 35 -9.40 7.02 -4.80
C ALA A 35 -10.85 6.55 -4.55
N VAL A 36 -10.99 5.29 -4.14
CA VAL A 36 -12.26 4.74 -3.61
C VAL A 36 -12.30 4.84 -2.08
N ARG A 37 -11.13 5.00 -1.46
CA ARG A 37 -10.97 5.47 -0.07
C ARG A 37 -9.70 6.30 0.04
N TRP A 38 -9.84 7.49 0.62
CA TRP A 38 -8.76 8.46 0.75
C TRP A 38 -7.84 8.09 1.92
N GLY A 39 -6.52 8.04 1.66
CA GLY A 39 -5.53 7.67 2.67
C GLY A 39 -5.35 8.73 3.76
N LEU A 40 -5.58 10.02 3.45
CA LEU A 40 -5.52 11.14 4.41
C LEU A 40 -6.38 10.93 5.67
N THR A 41 -7.44 10.13 5.56
CA THR A 41 -8.34 9.79 6.67
C THR A 41 -8.45 8.28 6.90
N HIS A 42 -7.66 7.48 6.19
CA HIS A 42 -7.68 6.03 6.29
C HIS A 42 -6.29 5.49 6.60
N HIS A 43 -6.01 5.31 7.88
CA HIS A 43 -4.75 4.75 8.35
C HIS A 43 -4.86 3.24 8.61
N LYS A 44 -3.76 2.53 8.37
CA LYS A 44 -3.58 1.10 8.66
C LYS A 44 -2.21 0.81 9.25
N ASP A 45 -2.15 -0.20 10.11
CA ASP A 45 -0.92 -0.52 10.84
C ASP A 45 0.14 -1.21 9.97
N SER A 46 -0.28 -1.81 8.84
CA SER A 46 0.62 -2.50 7.93
C SER A 46 0.14 -2.45 6.47
N ALA A 47 1.07 -2.73 5.55
CA ALA A 47 0.77 -2.92 4.13
C ALA A 47 -0.25 -4.05 3.92
N ALA A 48 -0.14 -5.13 4.68
CA ALA A 48 -1.06 -6.27 4.60
C ALA A 48 -2.47 -5.94 5.07
N ASP A 49 -2.63 -5.03 6.04
CA ASP A 49 -3.96 -4.56 6.44
C ASP A 49 -4.55 -3.59 5.42
N CYS A 50 -3.71 -2.82 4.72
CA CYS A 50 -4.13 -1.98 3.62
C CYS A 50 -4.61 -2.81 2.42
N CYS A 51 -3.87 -3.86 2.05
CA CYS A 51 -4.31 -4.79 1.02
C CYS A 51 -5.65 -5.45 1.39
N GLN A 52 -5.76 -5.95 2.63
CA GLN A 52 -7.02 -6.56 3.08
C GLN A 52 -8.18 -5.57 3.01
N ALA A 53 -7.95 -4.31 3.37
CA ALA A 53 -8.98 -3.27 3.24
C ALA A 53 -9.41 -3.06 1.78
N CYS A 54 -8.49 -3.15 0.81
CA CYS A 54 -8.80 -3.12 -0.62
C CYS A 54 -9.71 -4.29 -1.02
N LEU A 55 -9.33 -5.51 -0.64
CA LEU A 55 -10.10 -6.72 -0.94
C LEU A 55 -11.50 -6.66 -0.32
N GLU A 56 -11.61 -6.21 0.93
CA GLU A 56 -12.90 -6.05 1.61
C GLU A 56 -13.75 -4.93 1.01
N GLN A 57 -13.16 -3.82 0.60
CA GLN A 57 -13.90 -2.78 -0.13
C GLN A 57 -14.44 -3.34 -1.45
N ALA A 58 -13.63 -4.08 -2.20
CA ALA A 58 -14.03 -4.64 -3.49
C ALA A 58 -15.16 -5.66 -3.37
N LYS A 59 -15.19 -6.45 -2.28
CA LYS A 59 -16.26 -7.41 -1.98
C LYS A 59 -17.59 -6.72 -1.65
N HIS A 60 -17.55 -5.62 -0.91
CA HIS A 60 -18.75 -4.93 -0.44
C HIS A 60 -19.22 -3.80 -1.36
N ALA A 61 -18.41 -3.40 -2.34
CA ALA A 61 -18.75 -2.38 -3.31
C ALA A 61 -19.96 -2.80 -4.15
N LYS A 62 -20.91 -1.86 -4.30
CA LYS A 62 -22.12 -2.05 -5.11
C LYS A 62 -21.76 -2.10 -6.60
N GLU A 63 -22.69 -2.57 -7.43
CA GLU A 63 -22.46 -2.68 -8.88
C GLU A 63 -22.23 -1.33 -9.58
N SER A 64 -22.75 -0.23 -9.01
CA SER A 64 -22.50 1.13 -9.49
C SER A 64 -21.19 1.75 -8.95
N GLU A 65 -20.51 1.11 -8.01
CA GLU A 65 -19.32 1.62 -7.35
C GLU A 65 -18.04 1.04 -7.96
N LYS A 66 -16.97 1.82 -7.95
CA LYS A 66 -15.65 1.34 -8.35
C LYS A 66 -15.12 0.40 -7.25
N LYS A 67 -14.82 -0.84 -7.64
CA LYS A 67 -14.21 -1.84 -6.77
C LYS A 67 -12.72 -1.57 -6.65
N CYS A 68 -12.18 -1.55 -5.44
CA CYS A 68 -10.75 -1.40 -5.24
C CYS A 68 -9.99 -2.52 -6.00
N ASN A 69 -8.98 -2.13 -6.76
CA ASN A 69 -8.12 -3.08 -7.46
C ASN A 69 -6.63 -2.73 -7.37
N ILE A 70 -6.29 -1.62 -6.72
CA ILE A 70 -4.93 -1.25 -6.37
C ILE A 70 -4.93 -0.51 -5.04
N TRP A 71 -3.85 -0.67 -4.29
CA TRP A 71 -3.68 -0.05 -2.98
C TRP A 71 -2.27 0.50 -2.86
N VAL A 72 -2.11 1.56 -2.08
CA VAL A 72 -0.80 2.16 -1.76
C VAL A 72 -0.76 2.37 -0.26
N TYR A 73 0.37 2.01 0.35
CA TYR A 73 0.59 2.14 1.78
C TYR A 73 1.85 2.95 2.06
N CYS A 74 1.79 3.87 3.02
CA CYS A 74 2.96 4.62 3.47
C CYS A 74 3.54 4.05 4.78
N PRO A 75 4.62 3.23 4.72
CA PRO A 75 5.27 2.70 5.92
C PRO A 75 6.26 3.68 6.58
N SER A 76 6.58 4.80 5.92
CA SER A 76 7.60 5.75 6.40
C SER A 76 7.05 6.65 7.50
N GLN A 77 7.74 6.71 8.64
CA GLN A 77 7.42 7.65 9.72
C GLN A 77 7.62 9.12 9.31
N TYR A 78 8.45 9.37 8.30
CA TYR A 78 8.72 10.69 7.74
C TYR A 78 7.72 11.09 6.64
N GLY A 79 6.75 10.23 6.34
CA GLY A 79 5.82 10.42 5.25
C GLY A 79 6.35 9.88 3.92
N CYS A 80 5.47 9.91 2.91
CA CYS A 80 5.74 9.40 1.58
C CYS A 80 5.56 10.52 0.54
N HIS A 81 6.28 10.41 -0.57
CA HIS A 81 6.15 11.37 -1.65
C HIS A 81 5.08 10.92 -2.66
N SER A 82 4.20 11.85 -3.02
CA SER A 82 3.24 11.73 -4.12
C SER A 82 3.30 13.03 -4.92
N PRO A 83 3.13 12.99 -6.25
CA PRO A 83 3.10 14.19 -7.07
C PRO A 83 1.75 14.94 -6.98
N ASP A 84 1.26 15.18 -5.77
CA ASP A 84 0.02 15.92 -5.51
C ASP A 84 0.21 17.07 -4.49
N ILE A 85 -0.89 17.74 -4.12
CA ILE A 85 -0.86 18.95 -3.26
C ILE A 85 -0.80 18.63 -1.75
N TYR A 86 -0.92 17.37 -1.37
CA TYR A 86 -1.01 16.95 0.03
C TYR A 86 0.34 16.48 0.57
N GLN A 87 0.47 16.56 1.90
CA GLN A 87 1.58 15.94 2.61
C GLN A 87 1.13 14.59 3.15
N HIS A 88 1.66 13.51 2.58
CA HIS A 88 1.32 12.15 3.00
C HIS A 88 2.10 11.74 4.23
N LYS A 89 1.38 11.20 5.20
CA LYS A 89 1.88 10.81 6.51
C LYS A 89 2.02 9.30 6.66
N TYR A 90 2.68 8.93 7.74
CA TYR A 90 2.83 7.54 8.17
C TYR A 90 1.47 6.84 8.27
N GLN A 91 1.44 5.56 7.88
CA GLN A 91 0.29 4.66 7.93
C GLN A 91 -0.86 4.99 6.97
N GLU A 92 -0.73 5.97 6.08
CA GLU A 92 -1.77 6.26 5.10
C GLU A 92 -1.99 5.05 4.17
N CYS A 93 -3.25 4.62 4.09
CA CYS A 93 -3.71 3.54 3.23
C CYS A 93 -4.66 4.07 2.17
N TRP A 94 -4.17 4.12 0.94
CA TRP A 94 -4.91 4.60 -0.21
C TRP A 94 -5.52 3.43 -0.96
N LEU A 95 -6.84 3.36 -1.01
CA LEU A 95 -7.55 2.37 -1.81
C LEU A 95 -7.98 3.05 -3.11
N LYS A 96 -7.51 2.53 -4.24
CA LYS A 96 -7.74 3.15 -5.54
C LYS A 96 -8.34 2.13 -6.53
N TYR A 97 -8.96 2.70 -7.56
CA TYR A 97 -9.40 1.98 -8.74
C TYR A 97 -8.69 2.50 -9.98
N VAL A 98 -8.12 1.58 -10.75
CA VAL A 98 -7.47 1.85 -12.02
C VAL A 98 -8.15 1.05 -13.12
N ARG A 99 -8.52 1.72 -14.21
CA ARG A 99 -9.20 1.09 -15.35
C ARG A 99 -8.24 0.30 -16.25
N CYS A 100 -7.02 0.79 -16.45
CA CYS A 100 -5.97 0.09 -17.18
C CYS A 100 -5.03 -0.62 -16.21
N LYS A 101 -5.02 -1.95 -16.24
CA LYS A 101 -3.86 -2.69 -15.75
C LYS A 101 -2.75 -2.48 -16.78
N LEU A 102 -1.70 -1.74 -16.42
CA LEU A 102 -0.46 -1.70 -17.19
C LEU A 102 0.12 -3.11 -17.29
#